data_AF-A0A960EFL7-F1
#
_entry.id   AF-A0A960EFL7-F1
#
_cell.length_a   1.000
_cell.length_b   1.000
_cell.length_c   1.000
_cell.angle_alpha   90.00
_cell.angle_beta   90.00
_cell.angle_gamma   90.00
#
_symmetry.space_group_name_H-M   'P 1'
#
loop_
_entity.id
_entity.type
_entity.pdbx_description
1 polymer ?
#
loop_
_entity_poly.entity_id
_entity_poly.type
_entity_poly.pdbx_seq_one_letter_code
_entity_poly.pdbx_strand_id
1 'polypeptide(L)'
;MARSSRSSVVIEQLPVLGRGTLHPTQWRGPAIPDGPDDLTARQEQYADQTAPGTRGFRTVIEHDRLYIGGELVEPAGTGTIDVIDPFTEEVAGRVPDATAADVDKAVQAARHAFDHTDWAQRSVAERCEVLARASAAIQGRMDELTKLITTEMGSPSGWGMFGQVLAPSMVLDFYAGLGETYATSETRAGMFGPVEVRKEPMGVVAGIIPWNVPLFEAVMKVAPSVVAGCSIVLKPAPETPLDAYVFAEIMEEAGLPPGVLSILPAGREVGEYLVTHPLVDKVTFTGSTAAGRKIAAACGELLRPVTLELGGKSAAIVLDGADLDAVVPQLLDAGIMNNGQACVAQTRILASRERYDEVLDAVTEAVAALKVGDPGDPETQIGPLVAERQRDRVLGLIEQGRDEGARVTTGGGRPDQDKGWFVEPTVFGDVDNKMTIAQEE
;
A
#
# COMPACT_ATOMS: atom_id res chain seq x y z
N MET A 1 -62.18 4.78 4.75
CA MET A 1 -61.93 4.85 6.20
C MET A 1 -60.65 4.06 6.46
N ALA A 2 -59.48 4.70 6.63
CA ALA A 2 -58.95 5.21 7.92
C ALA A 2 -58.70 4.06 8.93
N ARG A 3 -57.57 3.88 9.61
CA ARG A 3 -56.31 4.64 9.80
C ARG A 3 -55.28 3.70 10.49
N SER A 4 -54.00 3.91 10.22
CA SER A 4 -52.84 3.99 11.15
C SER A 4 -52.84 3.22 12.48
N SER A 5 -51.74 2.50 12.75
CA SER A 5 -50.92 2.75 13.96
C SER A 5 -49.45 2.36 13.80
N ARG A 6 -48.58 3.25 14.29
CA ARG A 6 -47.11 3.26 14.30
C ARG A 6 -46.51 2.15 15.19
N SER A 7 -45.26 1.76 14.91
CA SER A 7 -44.27 1.27 15.90
C SER A 7 -42.86 1.45 15.30
N SER A 8 -42.18 2.56 15.58
CA SER A 8 -41.09 2.69 16.57
C SER A 8 -39.70 2.45 15.94
N VAL A 9 -39.06 3.53 15.51
CA VAL A 9 -37.61 3.58 15.25
C VAL A 9 -36.94 3.96 16.57
N VAL A 10 -36.11 3.08 17.10
CA VAL A 10 -35.24 3.38 18.24
C VAL A 10 -33.95 3.99 17.68
N ILE A 11 -33.70 5.25 18.02
CA ILE A 11 -32.42 5.92 17.80
C ILE A 11 -31.68 5.83 19.14
N GLU A 12 -30.68 4.96 19.25
CA GLU A 12 -29.74 4.99 20.37
C GLU A 12 -28.65 6.03 20.10
N GLN A 13 -28.45 6.92 21.07
CA GLN A 13 -27.31 7.83 21.12
C GLN A 13 -26.04 7.03 21.45
N LEU A 14 -25.08 7.02 20.53
CA LEU A 14 -23.71 6.63 20.84
C LEU A 14 -23.10 7.68 21.80
N PRO A 15 -22.40 7.27 22.88
CA PRO A 15 -21.72 8.21 23.74
C PRO A 15 -20.61 8.92 22.99
N VAL A 16 -20.64 10.25 23.07
CA VAL A 16 -19.59 11.17 22.61
C VAL A 16 -18.32 10.85 23.40
N LEU A 17 -17.33 10.22 22.76
CA LEU A 17 -15.96 10.17 23.28
C LEU A 17 -15.37 11.58 23.19
N GLY A 18 -15.11 12.17 24.34
CA GLY A 18 -14.60 13.52 24.48
C GLY A 18 -13.25 13.72 23.79
N ARG A 19 -13.06 14.92 23.24
CA ARG A 19 -11.79 15.40 22.69
C ARG A 19 -10.72 15.40 23.80
N GLY A 20 -9.90 14.36 23.84
CA GLY A 20 -8.66 14.33 24.60
C GLY A 20 -7.51 14.80 23.71
N THR A 21 -6.93 15.94 24.04
CA THR A 21 -5.65 16.41 23.51
C THR A 21 -4.55 15.43 23.92
N LEU A 22 -3.94 14.74 22.95
CA LEU A 22 -2.73 13.95 23.17
C LEU A 22 -1.53 14.90 23.27
N HIS A 23 -0.96 15.02 24.48
CA HIS A 23 0.36 15.62 24.66
C HIS A 23 1.44 14.53 24.56
N PRO A 24 2.57 14.80 23.90
CA PRO A 24 3.65 13.83 23.77
C PRO A 24 4.46 13.81 25.07
N THR A 25 4.35 12.74 25.86
CA THR A 25 5.29 12.49 26.95
C THR A 25 5.90 11.09 26.83
N GLN A 26 7.17 11.09 26.41
CA GLN A 26 8.26 10.23 26.88
C GLN A 26 7.96 8.73 27.05
N TRP A 27 7.85 8.03 25.93
CA TRP A 27 8.21 6.62 25.89
C TRP A 27 9.72 6.51 25.64
N ARG A 28 10.47 5.95 26.60
CA ARG A 28 11.85 5.50 26.38
C ARG A 28 11.77 4.01 26.05
N GLY A 29 11.86 3.67 24.77
CA GLY A 29 11.98 2.30 24.33
C GLY A 29 13.25 1.64 24.88
N PRO A 30 13.28 0.30 24.96
CA PRO A 30 14.51 -0.43 25.28
C PRO A 30 15.56 -0.14 24.21
N ALA A 31 16.84 -0.13 24.60
CA ALA A 31 17.95 -0.02 23.67
C ALA A 31 17.91 -1.19 22.68
N ILE A 32 18.02 -0.88 21.39
CA ILE A 32 18.18 -1.83 20.29
C ILE A 32 19.55 -2.52 20.51
N PRO A 33 19.62 -3.86 20.63
CA PRO A 33 20.90 -4.55 20.66
C PRO A 33 21.63 -4.38 19.32
N ASP A 34 22.96 -4.28 19.33
CA ASP A 34 23.77 -4.24 18.12
C ASP A 34 23.45 -5.48 17.25
N GLY A 35 22.97 -5.24 16.02
CA GLY A 35 22.68 -6.28 15.05
C GLY A 35 23.97 -6.94 14.52
N PRO A 36 23.88 -8.11 13.85
CA PRO A 36 25.03 -8.73 13.19
C PRO A 36 25.70 -7.77 12.19
N ASP A 37 27.04 -7.86 12.06
CA ASP A 37 27.91 -6.97 11.28
C ASP A 37 27.45 -6.71 9.82
N ASP A 38 26.68 -7.62 9.21
CA ASP A 38 26.12 -7.48 7.85
C ASP A 38 24.96 -6.46 7.80
N LEU A 39 24.11 -6.37 8.83
CA LEU A 39 23.01 -5.40 8.88
C LEU A 39 23.53 -3.97 8.98
N THR A 40 24.58 -3.74 9.78
CA THR A 40 25.20 -2.41 9.91
C THR A 40 25.80 -1.93 8.59
N ALA A 41 26.43 -2.83 7.82
CA ALA A 41 26.98 -2.49 6.51
C ALA A 41 25.88 -2.10 5.48
N ARG A 42 24.70 -2.73 5.55
CA ARG A 42 23.54 -2.40 4.70
C ARG A 42 22.91 -1.07 5.07
N GLN A 43 22.75 -0.80 6.38
CA GLN A 43 22.27 0.50 6.86
C GLN A 43 23.23 1.65 6.46
N GLU A 44 24.54 1.40 6.52
CA GLU A 44 25.56 2.37 6.05
C GLU A 44 25.50 2.60 4.54
N GLN A 45 25.19 1.58 3.73
CA GLN A 45 25.02 1.72 2.27
C GLN A 45 23.92 2.71 1.92
N TYR A 46 22.78 2.68 2.62
CA TYR A 46 21.71 3.66 2.40
C TYR A 46 22.04 5.02 3.03
N ALA A 47 22.60 5.05 4.24
CA ALA A 47 22.91 6.29 4.96
C ALA A 47 23.98 7.16 4.29
N ASP A 48 25.04 6.56 3.72
CA ASP A 48 26.11 7.29 2.99
C ASP A 48 25.58 7.94 1.69
N GLN A 49 24.45 7.43 1.18
CA GLN A 49 23.79 7.95 -0.01
C GLN A 49 22.69 8.99 0.32
N THR A 50 22.44 9.29 1.60
CA THR A 50 21.45 10.25 2.09
C THR A 50 22.05 11.54 2.70
N ALA A 51 23.01 12.18 2.04
CA ALA A 51 23.47 13.50 2.50
C ALA A 51 22.30 14.52 2.60
N PRO A 52 22.18 15.28 3.71
CA PRO A 52 21.10 16.24 3.92
C PRO A 52 21.04 17.28 2.79
N GLY A 53 19.85 17.45 2.19
CA GLY A 53 19.63 18.42 1.12
C GLY A 53 20.00 17.97 -0.31
N THR A 54 20.35 16.70 -0.51
CA THR A 54 20.52 16.12 -1.86
C THR A 54 19.43 15.11 -2.21
N ARG A 55 18.75 15.36 -3.34
CA ARG A 55 17.71 14.52 -3.93
C ARG A 55 18.33 13.26 -4.57
N GLY A 56 17.63 12.13 -4.46
CA GLY A 56 18.05 10.85 -5.03
C GLY A 56 19.25 10.24 -4.32
N PHE A 57 19.54 8.98 -4.64
CA PHE A 57 20.79 8.33 -4.28
C PHE A 57 21.84 8.80 -5.29
N ARG A 58 23.01 9.26 -4.82
CA ARG A 58 24.11 9.73 -5.72
C ARG A 58 24.65 8.60 -6.62
N THR A 59 24.30 7.36 -6.29
CA THR A 59 24.70 6.13 -6.96
C THR A 59 23.45 5.28 -7.13
N VAL A 60 23.40 4.52 -8.22
CA VAL A 60 22.36 3.50 -8.44
C VAL A 60 22.39 2.50 -7.28
N ILE A 61 21.24 2.22 -6.67
CA ILE A 61 21.12 1.18 -5.64
C ILE A 61 21.21 -0.18 -6.33
N GLU A 62 22.17 -1.02 -5.94
CA GLU A 62 22.35 -2.34 -6.53
C GLU A 62 22.05 -3.43 -5.49
N HIS A 63 21.08 -4.28 -5.82
CA HIS A 63 20.84 -5.55 -5.14
C HIS A 63 21.11 -6.69 -6.11
N ASP A 64 22.03 -7.59 -5.74
CA ASP A 64 22.40 -8.76 -6.52
C ASP A 64 21.76 -10.07 -5.99
N ARG A 65 21.01 -9.97 -4.89
CA ARG A 65 20.42 -11.10 -4.16
C ARG A 65 18.93 -10.92 -3.91
N LEU A 66 18.23 -12.05 -3.79
CA LEU A 66 16.82 -12.13 -3.40
C LEU A 66 16.71 -12.38 -1.90
N TYR A 67 15.70 -11.83 -1.24
CA TYR A 67 15.42 -12.14 0.16
C TYR A 67 14.50 -13.37 0.25
N ILE A 68 15.07 -14.52 0.57
CA ILE A 68 14.34 -15.79 0.67
C ILE A 68 14.48 -16.35 2.08
N GLY A 69 13.36 -16.40 2.80
CA GLY A 69 13.27 -17.05 4.10
C GLY A 69 14.19 -16.47 5.16
N GLY A 70 14.42 -15.16 5.17
CA GLY A 70 15.33 -14.51 6.13
C GLY A 70 16.78 -14.40 5.66
N GLU A 71 17.11 -14.80 4.43
CA GLU A 71 18.48 -14.77 3.92
C GLU A 71 18.56 -14.09 2.54
N LEU A 72 19.68 -13.42 2.26
CA LEU A 72 20.01 -12.92 0.93
C LEU A 72 20.67 -14.02 0.09
N VAL A 73 19.94 -14.54 -0.89
CA VAL A 73 20.35 -15.66 -1.72
C VAL A 73 20.60 -15.25 -3.16
N GLU A 74 21.51 -15.97 -3.83
CA GLU A 74 21.76 -15.80 -5.27
C GLU A 74 20.50 -16.18 -6.07
N PRO A 75 20.04 -15.31 -7.01
CA PRO A 75 18.90 -15.62 -7.86
C PRO A 75 19.20 -16.83 -8.75
N ALA A 76 18.21 -17.67 -9.03
CA ALA A 76 18.38 -18.79 -9.95
C ALA A 76 18.52 -18.34 -11.41
N GLY A 77 18.02 -17.15 -11.74
CA GLY A 77 18.15 -16.52 -13.05
C GLY A 77 19.19 -15.40 -13.07
N THR A 78 19.47 -14.88 -14.26
CA THR A 78 20.37 -13.73 -14.48
C THR A 78 19.60 -12.45 -14.84
N GLY A 79 18.27 -12.48 -14.76
CA GLY A 79 17.42 -11.33 -15.07
C GLY A 79 17.50 -10.27 -13.98
N THR A 80 17.33 -9.01 -14.37
CA THR A 80 17.29 -7.87 -13.45
C THR A 80 16.12 -6.96 -13.79
N ILE A 81 15.63 -6.25 -12.80
CA ILE A 81 14.62 -5.20 -12.92
C ILE A 81 15.32 -3.88 -12.67
N ASP A 82 15.31 -3.00 -13.68
CA ASP A 82 15.73 -1.60 -13.53
C ASP A 82 14.57 -0.80 -12.91
N VAL A 83 14.83 -0.20 -11.75
CA VAL A 83 13.92 0.71 -11.05
C VAL A 83 14.24 2.12 -11.51
N ILE A 84 13.25 2.80 -12.08
CA ILE A 84 13.43 4.12 -12.70
C ILE A 84 12.87 5.19 -11.77
N ASP A 85 13.63 6.25 -11.51
CA ASP A 85 13.10 7.44 -10.82
C ASP A 85 12.13 8.17 -11.78
N PRO A 86 10.83 8.24 -11.46
CA PRO A 86 9.81 8.76 -12.36
C PRO A 86 9.92 10.26 -12.63
N PHE A 87 10.76 10.98 -11.90
CA PHE A 87 11.05 12.38 -12.14
C PHE A 87 12.24 12.60 -13.06
N THR A 88 13.32 11.84 -12.86
CA THR A 88 14.56 12.01 -13.64
C THR A 88 14.57 11.18 -14.92
N GLU A 89 13.72 10.14 -14.96
CA GLU A 89 13.67 9.08 -15.97
C GLU A 89 14.96 8.23 -16.02
N GLU A 90 15.79 8.32 -14.97
CA GLU A 90 17.06 7.61 -14.85
C GLU A 90 16.92 6.39 -13.93
N VAL A 91 17.80 5.41 -14.08
CA VAL A 91 17.81 4.21 -13.21
C VAL A 91 18.21 4.64 -11.79
N ALA A 92 17.29 4.46 -10.85
CA ALA A 92 17.50 4.68 -9.42
C ALA A 92 18.09 3.45 -8.73
N GLY A 93 17.72 2.26 -9.20
CA GLY A 93 18.22 1.01 -8.63
C GLY A 93 18.04 -0.19 -9.54
N ARG A 94 18.64 -1.31 -9.16
CA ARG A 94 18.49 -2.62 -9.80
C ARG A 94 18.31 -3.71 -8.77
N VAL A 95 17.38 -4.61 -9.06
CA VAL A 95 17.13 -5.80 -8.24
C VAL A 95 17.06 -7.04 -9.15
N PRO A 96 17.27 -8.26 -8.63
CA PRO A 96 17.12 -9.46 -9.44
C PRO A 96 15.65 -9.68 -9.84
N ASP A 97 15.41 -10.17 -11.06
CA ASP A 97 14.09 -10.64 -11.51
C ASP A 97 13.93 -12.11 -11.10
N ALA A 98 13.19 -12.35 -10.02
CA ALA A 98 13.02 -13.69 -9.48
C ALA A 98 12.38 -14.63 -10.49
N THR A 99 12.83 -15.89 -10.52
CA THR A 99 12.31 -16.91 -11.43
C THR A 99 11.30 -17.83 -10.74
N ALA A 100 10.66 -18.73 -11.51
CA ALA A 100 9.84 -19.79 -10.93
C ALA A 100 10.63 -20.69 -9.95
N ALA A 101 11.92 -20.93 -10.20
CA ALA A 101 12.76 -21.70 -9.28
C ALA A 101 13.00 -20.97 -7.96
N ASP A 102 13.03 -19.64 -7.97
CA ASP A 102 13.15 -18.84 -6.74
C ASP A 102 11.83 -18.81 -5.97
N VAL A 103 10.69 -18.79 -6.68
CA VAL A 103 9.36 -19.02 -6.06
C VAL A 103 9.31 -20.37 -5.37
N ASP A 104 9.78 -21.45 -6.01
CA ASP A 104 9.80 -22.78 -5.40
C ASP A 104 10.63 -22.80 -4.11
N LYS A 105 11.82 -22.19 -4.11
CA LYS A 105 12.67 -22.06 -2.91
C LYS A 105 11.95 -21.29 -1.80
N ALA A 106 11.37 -20.13 -2.13
CA ALA A 106 10.69 -19.28 -1.15
C ALA A 106 9.44 -19.94 -0.55
N VAL A 107 8.65 -20.60 -1.38
CA VAL A 107 7.47 -21.34 -0.90
C VAL A 107 7.89 -22.54 -0.07
N GLN A 108 8.96 -23.25 -0.43
CA GLN A 108 9.50 -24.34 0.39
C GLN A 108 10.00 -23.84 1.75
N ALA A 109 10.69 -22.69 1.79
CA ALA A 109 11.13 -22.07 3.04
C ALA A 109 9.93 -21.67 3.92
N ALA A 110 8.90 -21.05 3.33
CA ALA A 110 7.66 -20.69 4.02
C ALA A 110 6.90 -21.92 4.53
N ARG A 111 6.85 -23.00 3.73
CA ARG A 111 6.23 -24.26 4.13
C ARG A 111 6.97 -24.91 5.29
N HIS A 112 8.29 -24.96 5.22
CA HIS A 112 9.13 -25.49 6.29
C HIS A 112 8.97 -24.67 7.59
N ALA A 113 8.99 -23.34 7.50
CA ALA A 113 8.75 -22.47 8.67
C ALA A 113 7.41 -22.78 9.33
N PHE A 114 6.35 -22.94 8.53
CA PHE A 114 5.03 -23.24 9.06
C PHE A 114 4.89 -24.64 9.68
N ASP A 115 5.39 -25.69 9.00
CA ASP A 115 5.18 -27.08 9.42
C ASP A 115 6.18 -27.60 10.45
N HIS A 116 7.40 -27.06 10.44
CA HIS A 116 8.55 -27.69 11.10
C HIS A 116 9.24 -26.79 12.12
N THR A 117 8.77 -25.55 12.30
CA THR A 117 9.21 -24.67 13.39
C THR A 117 8.09 -24.45 14.40
N ASP A 118 8.39 -23.71 15.46
CA ASP A 118 7.41 -23.36 16.48
C ASP A 118 6.53 -22.16 16.09
N TRP A 119 6.80 -21.49 14.96
CA TRP A 119 6.18 -20.20 14.60
C TRP A 119 4.66 -20.18 14.62
N ALA A 120 4.03 -21.15 13.95
CA ALA A 120 2.56 -21.26 13.91
C ALA A 120 1.95 -21.53 15.29
N GLN A 121 2.74 -22.08 16.22
CA GLN A 121 2.31 -22.47 17.56
C GLN A 121 2.65 -21.46 18.66
N ARG A 122 3.45 -20.43 18.34
CA ARG A 122 3.65 -19.30 19.26
C ARG A 122 2.31 -18.66 19.62
N SER A 123 2.24 -18.05 20.78
CA SER A 123 1.07 -17.28 21.19
C SER A 123 0.86 -16.07 20.26
N VAL A 124 -0.37 -15.57 20.20
CA VAL A 124 -0.67 -14.31 19.48
C VAL A 124 0.20 -13.17 20.04
N ALA A 125 0.38 -13.12 21.36
CA ALA A 125 1.20 -12.12 22.03
C ALA A 125 2.66 -12.12 21.53
N GLU A 126 3.32 -13.27 21.47
CA GLU A 126 4.71 -13.37 20.96
C GLU A 126 4.85 -12.89 19.52
N ARG A 127 3.83 -13.14 18.66
CA ARG A 127 3.83 -12.66 17.27
C ARG A 127 3.55 -11.16 17.19
N CYS A 128 2.69 -10.64 18.06
CA CYS A 128 2.43 -9.21 18.20
C CYS A 128 3.68 -8.43 18.65
N GLU A 129 4.53 -9.01 19.51
CA GLU A 129 5.79 -8.38 19.93
C GLU A 129 6.76 -8.17 18.76
N VAL A 130 6.80 -9.09 17.78
CA VAL A 130 7.58 -8.90 16.54
C VAL A 130 7.07 -7.67 15.79
N LEU A 131 5.75 -7.52 15.64
CA LEU A 131 5.18 -6.37 14.95
C LEU A 131 5.40 -5.04 15.70
N ALA A 132 5.37 -5.06 17.03
CA ALA A 132 5.69 -3.88 17.83
C ALA A 132 7.13 -3.41 17.59
N ARG A 133 8.09 -4.34 17.51
CA ARG A 133 9.49 -4.02 17.17
C ARG A 133 9.63 -3.52 15.73
N ALA A 134 8.93 -4.14 14.78
CA ALA A 134 8.92 -3.68 13.39
C ALA A 134 8.35 -2.25 13.25
N SER A 135 7.29 -1.91 13.99
CA SER A 135 6.72 -0.55 14.01
C SER A 135 7.75 0.47 14.50
N ALA A 136 8.46 0.17 15.59
CA ALA A 136 9.50 1.04 16.11
C ALA A 136 10.67 1.22 15.11
N ALA A 137 11.07 0.15 14.42
CA ALA A 137 12.13 0.19 13.41
C ALA A 137 11.73 0.99 12.16
N ILE A 138 10.50 0.84 11.66
CA ILE A 138 9.96 1.68 10.55
C ILE A 138 10.02 3.17 10.95
N GLN A 139 9.56 3.50 12.15
CA GLN A 139 9.57 4.89 12.64
C GLN A 139 11.01 5.43 12.78
N GLY A 140 11.96 4.58 13.18
CA GLY A 140 13.39 4.93 13.26
C GLY A 140 14.03 5.20 11.91
N ARG A 141 13.52 4.62 10.82
CA ARG A 141 14.02 4.75 9.44
C ARG A 141 13.13 5.64 8.56
N MET A 142 12.34 6.53 9.17
CA MET A 142 11.35 7.37 8.47
C MET A 142 11.92 8.18 7.30
N ASP A 143 13.04 8.88 7.52
CA ASP A 143 13.65 9.73 6.49
C ASP A 143 14.18 8.91 5.32
N GLU A 144 14.80 7.76 5.61
CA GLU A 144 15.32 6.83 4.62
C GLU A 144 14.20 6.25 3.76
N LEU A 145 13.16 5.69 4.40
CA LEU A 145 12.00 5.12 3.72
C LEU A 145 11.24 6.15 2.89
N THR A 146 11.02 7.35 3.44
CA THR A 146 10.36 8.43 2.71
C THR A 146 11.15 8.81 1.46
N LYS A 147 12.46 9.02 1.59
CA LYS A 147 13.32 9.37 0.45
C LYS A 147 13.38 8.24 -0.59
N LEU A 148 13.50 6.99 -0.15
CA LEU A 148 13.56 5.83 -1.02
C LEU A 148 12.29 5.69 -1.84
N ILE A 149 11.13 5.70 -1.18
CA ILE A 149 9.82 5.55 -1.84
C ILE A 149 9.52 6.75 -2.74
N THR A 150 9.85 7.98 -2.31
CA THR A 150 9.77 9.15 -3.21
C THR A 150 10.61 8.95 -4.48
N THR A 151 11.78 8.31 -4.37
CA THR A 151 12.68 8.08 -5.51
C THR A 151 12.16 7.00 -6.45
N GLU A 152 11.67 5.86 -5.97
CA GLU A 152 11.20 4.77 -6.85
C GLU A 152 9.74 4.96 -7.32
N MET A 153 8.90 5.68 -6.56
CA MET A 153 7.47 5.79 -6.85
C MET A 153 7.06 7.19 -7.38
N GLY A 154 7.77 8.25 -6.99
CA GLY A 154 7.41 9.63 -7.33
C GLY A 154 6.42 10.29 -6.38
N SER A 155 6.12 9.64 -5.24
CA SER A 155 5.29 10.19 -4.17
C SER A 155 5.89 11.49 -3.63
N PRO A 156 5.14 12.60 -3.54
CA PRO A 156 5.57 13.79 -2.82
C PRO A 156 5.97 13.44 -1.39
N SER A 157 7.12 13.94 -0.92
CA SER A 157 7.74 13.54 0.35
C SER A 157 6.86 13.86 1.57
N GLY A 158 6.15 15.00 1.53
CA GLY A 158 5.19 15.37 2.57
C GLY A 158 4.06 14.34 2.73
N TRP A 159 3.52 13.84 1.61
CA TRP A 159 2.52 12.77 1.65
C TRP A 159 3.16 11.40 1.93
N GLY A 160 4.33 11.12 1.36
CA GLY A 160 5.05 9.86 1.50
C GLY A 160 5.37 9.55 2.97
N MET A 161 5.78 10.54 3.75
CA MET A 161 5.98 10.37 5.19
C MET A 161 4.71 9.87 5.90
N PHE A 162 3.55 10.46 5.58
CA PHE A 162 2.28 10.03 6.16
C PHE A 162 1.85 8.65 5.62
N GLY A 163 1.73 8.51 4.30
CA GLY A 163 1.15 7.34 3.65
C GLY A 163 2.04 6.10 3.67
N GLN A 164 3.35 6.29 3.67
CA GLN A 164 4.33 5.20 3.51
C GLN A 164 5.10 4.87 4.79
N VAL A 165 5.09 5.73 5.82
CA VAL A 165 5.78 5.44 7.08
C VAL A 165 4.81 5.43 8.26
N LEU A 166 4.08 6.53 8.47
CA LEU A 166 3.16 6.64 9.61
C LEU A 166 1.97 5.68 9.48
N ALA A 167 1.34 5.61 8.31
CA ALA A 167 0.22 4.70 8.06
C ALA A 167 0.57 3.21 8.25
N PRO A 168 1.66 2.67 7.68
CA PRO A 168 2.06 1.29 7.98
C PRO A 168 2.40 1.07 9.47
N SER A 169 3.03 2.04 10.13
CA SER A 169 3.30 1.95 11.58
C SER A 169 1.99 1.83 12.38
N MET A 170 0.96 2.61 12.04
CA MET A 170 -0.36 2.50 12.66
C MET A 170 -1.00 1.12 12.45
N VAL A 171 -0.83 0.50 11.28
CA VAL A 171 -1.31 -0.86 11.01
C VAL A 171 -0.58 -1.87 11.91
N LEU A 172 0.74 -1.77 12.01
CA LEU A 172 1.53 -2.64 12.89
C LEU A 172 1.11 -2.45 14.36
N ASP A 173 0.93 -1.22 14.81
CA ASP A 173 0.51 -0.90 16.17
C ASP A 173 -0.88 -1.46 16.49
N PHE A 174 -1.81 -1.40 15.54
CA PHE A 174 -3.13 -2.02 15.68
C PHE A 174 -3.01 -3.53 15.92
N TYR A 175 -2.24 -4.22 15.07
CA TYR A 175 -2.04 -5.66 15.20
C TYR A 175 -1.25 -6.02 16.46
N ALA A 176 -0.22 -5.27 16.82
CA ALA A 176 0.54 -5.42 18.06
C ALA A 176 -0.36 -5.27 19.30
N GLY A 177 -1.31 -4.34 19.25
CA GLY A 177 -2.30 -4.09 20.30
C GLY A 177 -3.27 -5.24 20.55
N LEU A 178 -3.39 -6.21 19.64
CA LEU A 178 -4.22 -7.40 19.87
C LEU A 178 -3.69 -8.25 21.04
N GLY A 179 -2.35 -8.35 21.18
CA GLY A 179 -1.67 -9.02 22.29
C GLY A 179 -2.34 -10.32 22.77
N GLU A 180 -2.44 -10.47 24.09
CA GLU A 180 -3.14 -11.59 24.74
C GLU A 180 -4.67 -11.52 24.66
N THR A 181 -5.23 -10.39 24.21
CA THR A 181 -6.70 -10.18 24.21
C THR A 181 -7.42 -10.94 23.09
N TYR A 182 -6.66 -11.42 22.09
CA TYR A 182 -7.22 -12.13 20.95
C TYR A 182 -7.46 -13.61 21.24
N ALA A 183 -8.71 -13.99 21.48
CA ALA A 183 -9.10 -15.38 21.64
C ALA A 183 -9.03 -16.16 20.31
N THR A 184 -8.21 -17.20 20.30
CA THR A 184 -8.06 -18.16 19.18
C THR A 184 -8.99 -19.36 19.29
N SER A 185 -9.66 -19.55 20.42
CA SER A 185 -10.66 -20.59 20.62
C SER A 185 -11.84 -20.11 21.46
N GLU A 186 -13.04 -20.61 21.18
CA GLU A 186 -14.23 -20.38 22.00
C GLU A 186 -15.08 -21.66 22.08
N THR A 187 -15.80 -21.82 23.19
CA THR A 187 -16.80 -22.89 23.35
C THR A 187 -18.20 -22.31 23.20
N ARG A 188 -18.99 -22.90 22.29
CA ARG A 188 -20.37 -22.49 21.98
C ARG A 188 -21.34 -23.59 22.38
N ALA A 189 -22.59 -23.23 22.64
CA ALA A 189 -23.66 -24.20 22.85
C ALA A 189 -24.04 -24.84 21.51
N GLY A 190 -24.03 -26.18 21.44
CA GLY A 190 -24.49 -26.94 20.28
C GLY A 190 -25.69 -27.83 20.64
N MET A 191 -26.44 -28.22 19.60
CA MET A 191 -27.63 -29.07 19.73
C MET A 191 -27.34 -30.42 20.41
N PHE A 192 -26.11 -30.93 20.28
CA PHE A 192 -25.68 -32.23 20.81
C PHE A 192 -24.63 -32.11 21.93
N GLY A 193 -24.38 -30.90 22.45
CA GLY A 193 -23.36 -30.63 23.46
C GLY A 193 -22.50 -29.40 23.14
N PRO A 194 -21.52 -29.07 23.99
CA PRO A 194 -20.57 -27.98 23.73
C PRO A 194 -19.79 -28.20 22.43
N VAL A 195 -19.63 -27.13 21.64
CA VAL A 195 -18.85 -27.11 20.39
C VAL A 195 -17.67 -26.19 20.60
N GLU A 196 -16.45 -26.68 20.37
CA GLU A 196 -15.25 -25.86 20.35
C GLU A 196 -15.01 -25.34 18.93
N VAL A 197 -14.79 -24.02 18.81
CA VAL A 197 -14.41 -23.37 17.55
C VAL A 197 -13.01 -22.82 17.73
N ARG A 198 -12.09 -23.19 16.82
CA ARG A 198 -10.70 -22.72 16.80
C ARG A 198 -10.41 -21.91 15.55
N LYS A 199 -9.54 -20.92 15.70
CA LYS A 199 -8.97 -20.11 14.63
C LYS A 199 -7.51 -20.53 14.48
N GLU A 200 -7.21 -21.23 13.40
CA GLU A 200 -5.87 -21.71 13.08
C GLU A 200 -5.32 -20.92 11.89
N PRO A 201 -4.00 -20.71 11.80
CA PRO A 201 -3.40 -20.04 10.65
C PRO A 201 -3.66 -20.83 9.36
N MET A 202 -3.79 -20.10 8.27
CA MET A 202 -4.13 -20.70 6.97
C MET A 202 -2.97 -21.51 6.36
N GLY A 203 -1.72 -21.20 6.72
CA GLY A 203 -0.54 -21.84 6.14
C GLY A 203 0.38 -20.85 5.43
N VAL A 204 0.78 -21.18 4.20
CA VAL A 204 1.59 -20.32 3.34
C VAL A 204 0.70 -19.35 2.57
N VAL A 205 1.00 -18.05 2.71
CA VAL A 205 0.30 -16.96 2.03
C VAL A 205 1.15 -16.44 0.88
N ALA A 206 0.55 -16.31 -0.30
CA ALA A 206 1.10 -15.51 -1.39
C ALA A 206 0.55 -14.09 -1.31
N GLY A 207 1.43 -13.11 -1.11
CA GLY A 207 1.10 -11.69 -1.09
C GLY A 207 1.59 -10.98 -2.34
N ILE A 208 0.72 -10.33 -3.09
CA ILE A 208 1.09 -9.55 -4.28
C ILE A 208 0.62 -8.12 -4.08
N ILE A 209 1.56 -7.17 -4.14
CA ILE A 209 1.31 -5.74 -3.85
C ILE A 209 1.52 -4.86 -5.10
N PRO A 210 0.80 -3.73 -5.19
CA PRO A 210 0.98 -2.73 -6.22
C PRO A 210 2.17 -1.82 -5.88
N TRP A 211 2.40 -0.84 -6.75
CA TRP A 211 3.51 0.13 -6.67
C TRP A 211 3.14 1.44 -5.98
N ASN A 212 1.86 1.74 -5.76
CA ASN A 212 1.45 3.09 -5.38
C ASN A 212 1.69 3.40 -3.90
N VAL A 213 1.54 2.39 -3.04
CA VAL A 213 1.79 2.46 -1.60
C VAL A 213 2.56 1.23 -1.11
N PRO A 214 3.80 1.03 -1.59
CA PRO A 214 4.48 -0.27 -1.53
C PRO A 214 4.69 -0.74 -0.07
N LEU A 215 5.24 0.10 0.80
CA LEU A 215 5.45 -0.27 2.21
C LEU A 215 4.12 -0.48 2.96
N PHE A 216 3.13 0.40 2.74
CA PHE A 216 1.81 0.23 3.36
C PHE A 216 1.16 -1.10 2.95
N GLU A 217 1.19 -1.45 1.67
CA GLU A 217 0.61 -2.69 1.15
C GLU A 217 1.40 -3.93 1.59
N ALA A 218 2.72 -3.83 1.70
CA ALA A 218 3.55 -4.88 2.29
C ALA A 218 3.10 -5.16 3.72
N VAL A 219 3.00 -4.12 4.56
CA VAL A 219 2.56 -4.23 5.95
C VAL A 219 1.11 -4.74 6.06
N MET A 220 0.19 -4.24 5.23
CA MET A 220 -1.21 -4.68 5.21
C MET A 220 -1.38 -6.18 4.93
N LYS A 221 -0.37 -6.84 4.33
CA LYS A 221 -0.38 -8.28 4.06
C LYS A 221 0.46 -9.06 5.06
N VAL A 222 1.64 -8.54 5.40
CA VAL A 222 2.58 -9.21 6.31
C VAL A 222 2.08 -9.18 7.75
N ALA A 223 1.59 -8.04 8.26
CA ALA A 223 1.13 -7.91 9.64
C ALA A 223 0.01 -8.92 10.01
N PRO A 224 -1.10 -9.03 9.26
CA PRO A 224 -2.12 -10.06 9.56
C PRO A 224 -1.61 -11.49 9.38
N SER A 225 -0.71 -11.73 8.41
CA SER A 225 -0.13 -13.07 8.19
C SER A 225 0.73 -13.49 9.38
N VAL A 226 1.58 -12.57 9.86
CA VAL A 226 2.42 -12.75 11.04
C VAL A 226 1.57 -12.97 12.28
N VAL A 227 0.60 -12.11 12.59
CA VAL A 227 -0.24 -12.28 13.78
C VAL A 227 -1.06 -13.57 13.75
N ALA A 228 -1.54 -13.99 12.58
CA ALA A 228 -2.25 -15.25 12.45
C ALA A 228 -1.34 -16.46 12.73
N GLY A 229 -0.03 -16.37 12.49
CA GLY A 229 0.91 -17.49 12.53
C GLY A 229 1.18 -18.12 11.16
N CYS A 230 0.85 -17.42 10.08
CA CYS A 230 1.17 -17.83 8.72
C CYS A 230 2.64 -17.52 8.38
N SER A 231 3.15 -18.16 7.33
CA SER A 231 4.35 -17.71 6.59
C SER A 231 3.90 -17.07 5.28
N ILE A 232 4.66 -16.12 4.75
CA ILE A 232 4.26 -15.32 3.58
C ILE A 232 5.40 -15.14 2.57
N VAL A 233 5.08 -15.32 1.30
CA VAL A 233 5.92 -14.95 0.16
C VAL A 233 5.32 -13.72 -0.49
N LEU A 234 6.02 -12.59 -0.40
CA LEU A 234 5.60 -11.29 -0.91
C LEU A 234 6.23 -11.03 -2.28
N LYS A 235 5.45 -10.52 -3.24
CA LYS A 235 5.90 -10.12 -4.57
C LYS A 235 5.61 -8.63 -4.79
N PRO A 236 6.60 -7.73 -4.61
CA PRO A 236 6.44 -6.30 -4.87
C PRO A 236 6.32 -6.00 -6.37
N ALA A 237 5.66 -4.90 -6.72
CA ALA A 237 5.59 -4.43 -8.10
C ALA A 237 6.99 -4.11 -8.64
N PRO A 238 7.29 -4.35 -9.94
CA PRO A 238 8.61 -4.06 -10.51
C PRO A 238 9.04 -2.60 -10.42
N GLU A 239 8.08 -1.67 -10.32
CA GLU A 239 8.35 -0.25 -10.22
C GLU A 239 8.89 0.18 -8.85
N THR A 240 8.57 -0.54 -7.78
CA THR A 240 8.91 -0.14 -6.40
C THR A 240 9.36 -1.34 -5.54
N PRO A 241 10.46 -2.03 -5.90
CA PRO A 241 10.96 -3.15 -5.12
C PRO A 241 12.02 -2.77 -4.08
N LEU A 242 12.55 -1.54 -4.09
CA LEU A 242 13.71 -1.19 -3.27
C LEU A 242 13.32 -1.05 -1.80
N ASP A 243 12.19 -0.42 -1.49
CA ASP A 243 11.67 -0.31 -0.12
C ASP A 243 11.42 -1.68 0.53
N ALA A 244 11.07 -2.69 -0.27
CA ALA A 244 10.84 -4.04 0.21
C ALA A 244 12.12 -4.68 0.80
N TYR A 245 13.31 -4.31 0.34
CA TYR A 245 14.57 -4.77 0.94
C TYR A 245 14.81 -4.15 2.32
N VAL A 246 14.57 -2.85 2.46
CA VAL A 246 14.60 -2.15 3.75
C VAL A 246 13.58 -2.76 4.70
N PHE A 247 12.39 -3.07 4.22
CA PHE A 247 11.37 -3.76 5.02
C PHE A 247 11.79 -5.16 5.45
N ALA A 248 12.52 -5.90 4.60
CA ALA A 248 13.07 -7.20 4.96
C ALA A 248 14.05 -7.12 6.14
N GLU A 249 14.97 -6.14 6.09
CA GLU A 249 15.91 -5.85 7.18
C GLU A 249 15.18 -5.50 8.47
N ILE A 250 14.16 -4.64 8.39
CA ILE A 250 13.33 -4.25 9.53
C ILE A 250 12.65 -5.48 10.17
N MET A 251 12.15 -6.40 9.36
CA MET A 251 11.51 -7.62 9.87
C MET A 251 12.53 -8.58 10.50
N GLU A 252 13.75 -8.64 9.96
CA GLU A 252 14.87 -9.39 10.54
C GLU A 252 15.30 -8.79 11.89
N GLU A 253 15.51 -7.48 11.96
CA GLU A 253 15.82 -6.73 13.20
C GLU A 253 14.71 -6.88 14.24
N ALA A 254 13.45 -6.94 13.80
CA ALA A 254 12.30 -7.21 14.65
C ALA A 254 12.26 -8.65 15.20
N GLY A 255 13.18 -9.53 14.76
CA GLY A 255 13.27 -10.91 15.22
C GLY A 255 12.21 -11.82 14.61
N LEU A 256 11.76 -11.53 13.38
CA LEU A 256 10.92 -12.45 12.63
C LEU A 256 11.72 -13.74 12.34
N PRO A 257 11.17 -14.93 12.64
CA PRO A 257 11.93 -16.17 12.43
C PRO A 257 12.25 -16.42 10.94
N PRO A 258 13.39 -17.08 10.65
CA PRO A 258 13.73 -17.52 9.30
C PRO A 258 12.62 -18.34 8.66
N GLY A 259 12.44 -18.17 7.35
CA GLY A 259 11.42 -18.80 6.53
C GLY A 259 10.04 -18.15 6.58
N VAL A 260 9.73 -17.33 7.59
CA VAL A 260 8.39 -16.73 7.73
C VAL A 260 8.08 -15.67 6.66
N LEU A 261 9.09 -14.93 6.21
CA LEU A 261 8.96 -13.94 5.13
C LEU A 261 9.98 -14.23 4.01
N SER A 262 9.50 -14.17 2.77
CA SER A 262 10.33 -14.04 1.57
C SER A 262 9.80 -12.90 0.72
N ILE A 263 10.69 -12.21 0.00
CA ILE A 263 10.35 -11.08 -0.88
C ILE A 263 10.98 -11.34 -2.25
N LEU A 264 10.14 -11.41 -3.28
CA LEU A 264 10.51 -11.78 -4.64
C LEU A 264 10.08 -10.69 -5.63
N PRO A 265 10.91 -9.67 -5.91
CA PRO A 265 10.72 -8.79 -7.05
C PRO A 265 10.66 -9.62 -8.33
N ALA A 266 9.61 -9.44 -9.12
CA ALA A 266 9.42 -10.27 -10.31
C ALA A 266 8.41 -9.68 -11.31
N GLY A 267 8.43 -10.15 -12.55
CA GLY A 267 7.36 -9.86 -13.52
C GLY A 267 6.00 -10.51 -13.21
N ARG A 268 5.03 -10.27 -14.11
CA ARG A 268 3.66 -10.82 -14.02
C ARG A 268 3.63 -12.35 -14.04
N GLU A 269 4.43 -12.97 -14.90
CA GLU A 269 4.40 -14.43 -15.13
C GLU A 269 4.80 -15.21 -13.87
N VAL A 270 5.82 -14.72 -13.16
CA VAL A 270 6.28 -15.30 -11.90
C VAL A 270 5.26 -15.06 -10.78
N GLY A 271 4.59 -13.89 -10.78
CA GLY A 271 3.44 -13.65 -9.91
C GLY A 271 2.28 -14.63 -10.13
N GLU A 272 1.96 -14.94 -11.40
CA GLU A 272 0.95 -15.95 -11.77
C GLU A 272 1.35 -17.36 -11.31
N TYR A 273 2.64 -17.70 -11.43
CA TYR A 273 3.18 -18.96 -10.90
C TYR A 273 3.04 -19.05 -9.37
N LEU A 274 3.42 -17.98 -8.63
CA LEU A 274 3.22 -17.93 -7.17
C LEU A 274 1.74 -18.11 -6.79
N VAL A 275 0.82 -17.45 -7.50
CA VAL A 275 -0.63 -17.57 -7.27
C VAL A 275 -1.14 -19.00 -7.45
N THR A 276 -0.52 -19.79 -8.33
CA THR A 276 -0.96 -21.15 -8.68
C THR A 276 -0.12 -22.25 -8.04
N HIS A 277 0.95 -21.89 -7.31
CA HIS A 277 1.88 -22.84 -6.70
C HIS A 277 1.14 -23.80 -5.75
N PRO A 278 1.38 -25.12 -5.79
CA PRO A 278 0.58 -26.12 -5.07
C PRO A 278 0.69 -26.04 -3.54
N LEU A 279 1.80 -25.53 -3.01
CA LEU A 279 2.04 -25.38 -1.56
C LEU A 279 1.61 -24.01 -1.01
N VAL A 280 0.89 -23.20 -1.78
CA VAL A 280 0.26 -21.96 -1.27
C VAL A 280 -1.14 -22.28 -0.80
N ASP A 281 -1.49 -21.83 0.40
CA ASP A 281 -2.80 -22.08 1.01
C ASP A 281 -3.77 -20.91 0.83
N LYS A 282 -3.24 -19.69 0.68
CA LYS A 282 -4.04 -18.47 0.48
C LYS A 282 -3.34 -17.46 -0.40
N VAL A 283 -4.13 -16.74 -1.19
CA VAL A 283 -3.67 -15.55 -1.93
C VAL A 283 -4.28 -14.28 -1.32
N THR A 284 -3.46 -13.23 -1.22
CA THR A 284 -3.91 -11.86 -0.99
C THR A 284 -3.27 -10.95 -2.05
N PHE A 285 -4.10 -10.28 -2.82
CA PHE A 285 -3.68 -9.45 -3.94
C PHE A 285 -4.28 -8.06 -3.80
N THR A 286 -3.45 -7.04 -4.02
CA THR A 286 -3.90 -5.68 -4.28
C THR A 286 -3.44 -5.24 -5.66
N GLY A 287 -4.32 -4.62 -6.45
CA GLY A 287 -3.97 -4.09 -7.76
C GLY A 287 -5.17 -3.96 -8.71
N SER A 288 -4.92 -4.03 -10.02
CA SER A 288 -5.99 -3.79 -11.01
C SER A 288 -7.10 -4.83 -10.97
N THR A 289 -8.34 -4.39 -11.24
CA THR A 289 -9.51 -5.27 -11.39
C THR A 289 -9.29 -6.35 -12.46
N ALA A 290 -8.60 -6.03 -13.55
CA ALA A 290 -8.30 -6.98 -14.62
C ALA A 290 -7.40 -8.12 -14.14
N ALA A 291 -6.34 -7.81 -13.37
CA ALA A 291 -5.47 -8.82 -12.77
C ALA A 291 -6.21 -9.61 -11.67
N GLY A 292 -6.98 -8.93 -10.82
CA GLY A 292 -7.78 -9.55 -9.77
C GLY A 292 -8.74 -10.63 -10.29
N ARG A 293 -9.42 -10.38 -11.43
CA ARG A 293 -10.28 -11.38 -12.07
C ARG A 293 -9.53 -12.64 -12.50
N LYS A 294 -8.32 -12.50 -13.06
CA LYS A 294 -7.48 -13.64 -13.46
C LYS A 294 -7.04 -14.46 -12.25
N ILE A 295 -6.61 -13.77 -11.20
CA ILE A 295 -6.21 -14.42 -9.93
C ILE A 295 -7.41 -15.13 -9.30
N ALA A 296 -8.60 -14.50 -9.27
CA ALA A 296 -9.82 -15.10 -8.75
C ALA A 296 -10.17 -16.40 -9.48
N ALA A 297 -10.09 -16.39 -10.81
CA ALA A 297 -10.35 -17.59 -11.63
C ALA A 297 -9.35 -18.70 -11.31
N ALA A 298 -8.05 -18.40 -11.27
CA ALA A 298 -7.01 -19.37 -10.94
C ALA A 298 -7.19 -19.96 -9.52
N CYS A 299 -7.48 -19.11 -8.53
CA CYS A 299 -7.78 -19.56 -7.17
C CYS A 299 -9.08 -20.38 -7.10
N GLY A 300 -10.08 -20.05 -7.91
CA GLY A 300 -11.34 -20.79 -8.01
C GLY A 300 -11.15 -22.23 -8.49
N GLU A 301 -10.32 -22.45 -9.50
CA GLU A 301 -9.95 -23.79 -9.98
C GLU A 301 -9.23 -24.63 -8.90
N LEU A 302 -8.49 -23.97 -8.01
CA LEU A 302 -7.76 -24.59 -6.90
C LEU A 302 -8.56 -24.68 -5.60
N LEU A 303 -9.79 -24.14 -5.55
CA LEU A 303 -10.57 -23.92 -4.33
C LEU A 303 -9.78 -23.19 -3.23
N ARG A 304 -8.90 -22.28 -3.63
CA ARG A 304 -8.01 -21.53 -2.76
C ARG A 304 -8.66 -20.22 -2.29
N PRO A 305 -8.70 -19.93 -0.97
CA PRO A 305 -9.14 -18.64 -0.48
C PRO A 305 -8.32 -17.49 -1.07
N VAL A 306 -9.00 -16.47 -1.58
CA VAL A 306 -8.38 -15.27 -2.13
C VAL A 306 -9.01 -14.01 -1.54
N THR A 307 -8.16 -13.03 -1.20
CA THR A 307 -8.59 -11.66 -0.87
C THR A 307 -8.12 -10.74 -1.99
N LEU A 308 -9.02 -9.92 -2.52
CA LEU A 308 -8.77 -9.00 -3.63
C LEU A 308 -9.13 -7.59 -3.21
N GLU A 309 -8.12 -6.74 -3.07
CA GLU A 309 -8.29 -5.29 -2.96
C GLU A 309 -8.03 -4.68 -4.34
N LEU A 310 -9.05 -4.07 -4.93
CA LEU A 310 -9.03 -3.66 -6.33
C LEU A 310 -9.23 -2.16 -6.47
N GLY A 311 -9.09 -1.67 -7.70
CA GLY A 311 -9.35 -0.29 -8.04
C GLY A 311 -10.79 0.16 -7.84
N GLY A 312 -10.99 1.48 -7.83
CA GLY A 312 -12.27 2.10 -7.47
C GLY A 312 -12.62 3.34 -8.26
N LYS A 313 -13.91 3.69 -8.26
CA LYS A 313 -14.44 4.96 -8.75
C LYS A 313 -15.25 5.68 -7.68
N SER A 314 -14.59 5.88 -6.54
CA SER A 314 -15.21 6.40 -5.31
C SER A 314 -15.79 7.79 -5.53
N ALA A 315 -16.94 8.04 -4.92
CA ALA A 315 -17.63 9.31 -5.03
C ALA A 315 -17.64 10.08 -3.71
N ALA A 316 -17.28 11.36 -3.78
CA ALA A 316 -17.62 12.35 -2.77
C ALA A 316 -18.97 12.98 -3.11
N ILE A 317 -19.87 13.10 -2.15
CA ILE A 317 -21.20 13.68 -2.35
C ILE A 317 -21.31 14.96 -1.52
N VAL A 318 -21.37 16.10 -2.20
CA VAL A 318 -21.48 17.44 -1.59
C VAL A 318 -22.95 17.82 -1.54
N LEU A 319 -23.52 17.84 -0.35
CA LEU A 319 -24.91 18.21 -0.10
C LEU A 319 -25.07 19.74 0.03
N ASP A 320 -26.30 20.24 -0.14
CA ASP A 320 -26.58 21.69 -0.17
C ASP A 320 -26.12 22.44 1.09
N GLY A 321 -26.15 21.79 2.24
CA GLY A 321 -25.70 22.35 3.52
C GLY A 321 -24.20 22.28 3.78
N ALA A 322 -23.40 21.81 2.82
CA ALA A 322 -21.94 21.71 2.96
C ALA A 322 -21.28 23.09 2.99
N ASP A 323 -20.34 23.26 3.92
CA ASP A 323 -19.43 24.41 3.96
C ASP A 323 -18.27 24.14 2.99
N LEU A 324 -18.23 24.85 1.86
CA LEU A 324 -17.24 24.58 0.81
C LEU A 324 -15.81 24.93 1.24
N ASP A 325 -15.64 25.97 2.07
CA ASP A 325 -14.32 26.35 2.57
C ASP A 325 -13.71 25.23 3.43
N ALA A 326 -14.57 24.50 4.15
CA ALA A 326 -14.14 23.35 4.94
C ALA A 326 -14.02 22.05 4.12
N VAL A 327 -14.85 21.88 3.09
CA VAL A 327 -14.96 20.61 2.34
C VAL A 327 -13.97 20.51 1.18
N VAL A 328 -13.72 21.60 0.44
CA VAL A 328 -12.83 21.57 -0.74
C VAL A 328 -11.42 21.08 -0.41
N PRO A 329 -10.75 21.53 0.68
CA PRO A 329 -9.44 20.97 1.06
C PRO A 329 -9.48 19.45 1.28
N GLN A 330 -10.54 18.94 1.91
CA GLN A 330 -10.71 17.49 2.13
C GLN A 330 -10.96 16.73 0.81
N LEU A 331 -11.67 17.34 -0.14
CA LEU A 331 -11.87 16.75 -1.47
C LEU A 331 -10.56 16.65 -2.25
N LEU A 332 -9.68 17.65 -2.12
CA LEU A 332 -8.35 17.59 -2.70
C LEU A 332 -7.55 16.45 -2.05
N ASP A 333 -7.43 16.45 -0.72
CA ASP A 333 -6.71 15.39 0.00
C ASP A 333 -7.24 13.99 -0.39
N ALA A 334 -8.56 13.82 -0.50
CA ALA A 334 -9.17 12.54 -0.84
C ALA A 334 -9.13 12.20 -2.35
N GLY A 335 -9.05 13.19 -3.24
CA GLY A 335 -9.18 13.02 -4.68
C GLY A 335 -7.86 12.91 -5.43
N ILE A 336 -6.82 13.60 -4.95
CA ILE A 336 -5.53 13.73 -5.65
C ILE A 336 -4.33 13.29 -4.79
N MET A 337 -4.56 12.68 -3.63
CA MET A 337 -3.47 12.10 -2.82
C MET A 337 -2.54 11.25 -3.68
N ASN A 338 -1.24 11.32 -3.40
CA ASN A 338 -0.22 10.54 -4.09
C ASN A 338 -0.30 10.67 -5.62
N ASN A 339 -0.48 11.91 -6.10
CA ASN A 339 -0.59 12.24 -7.53
C ASN A 339 -1.83 11.60 -8.18
N GLY A 340 -2.89 11.36 -7.40
CA GLY A 340 -4.10 10.64 -7.81
C GLY A 340 -3.96 9.12 -7.90
N GLN A 341 -2.81 8.55 -7.51
CA GLN A 341 -2.51 7.12 -7.62
C GLN A 341 -2.95 6.38 -6.34
N ALA A 342 -4.25 6.39 -6.05
CA ALA A 342 -4.84 5.72 -4.90
C ALA A 342 -6.16 5.04 -5.26
N CYS A 343 -6.31 3.75 -4.92
CA CYS A 343 -7.53 2.98 -5.20
C CYS A 343 -8.78 3.53 -4.50
N VAL A 344 -8.59 4.22 -3.37
CA VAL A 344 -9.65 4.86 -2.59
C VAL A 344 -9.98 6.28 -3.04
N ALA A 345 -9.24 6.82 -4.01
CA ALA A 345 -9.36 8.22 -4.42
C ALA A 345 -10.80 8.58 -4.78
N GLN A 346 -11.30 9.70 -4.24
CA GLN A 346 -12.63 10.24 -4.50
C GLN A 346 -12.68 10.95 -5.86
N THR A 347 -12.48 10.18 -6.93
CA THR A 347 -12.34 10.67 -8.31
C THR A 347 -13.65 11.17 -8.94
N ARG A 348 -14.79 11.05 -8.23
CA ARG A 348 -16.06 11.65 -8.64
C ARG A 348 -16.60 12.56 -7.55
N ILE A 349 -16.80 13.83 -7.87
CA ILE A 349 -17.44 14.80 -6.98
C ILE A 349 -18.87 15.03 -7.48
N LEU A 350 -19.85 14.65 -6.68
CA LEU A 350 -21.27 14.81 -6.98
C LEU A 350 -21.82 15.98 -6.17
N ALA A 351 -22.12 17.08 -6.85
CA ALA A 351 -22.80 18.24 -6.29
C ALA A 351 -24.28 18.27 -6.67
N SER A 352 -25.10 18.97 -5.89
CA SER A 352 -26.47 19.26 -6.31
C SER A 352 -26.49 20.18 -7.52
N ARG A 353 -27.59 20.14 -8.29
CA ARG A 353 -27.75 21.04 -9.45
C ARG A 353 -27.74 22.52 -9.07
N GLU A 354 -28.22 22.84 -7.89
CA GLU A 354 -28.32 24.23 -7.40
C GLU A 354 -26.94 24.82 -7.06
N ARG A 355 -26.00 23.96 -6.65
CA ARG A 355 -24.63 24.37 -6.26
C ARG A 355 -23.55 23.84 -7.19
N TYR A 356 -23.92 23.36 -8.38
CA TYR A 356 -22.99 22.70 -9.30
C TYR A 356 -21.84 23.64 -9.70
N ASP A 357 -22.17 24.83 -10.21
CA ASP A 357 -21.18 25.80 -10.66
C ASP A 357 -20.30 26.28 -9.50
N GLU A 358 -20.91 26.53 -8.33
CA GLU A 358 -20.19 26.95 -7.11
C GLU A 358 -19.15 25.91 -6.67
N VAL A 359 -19.51 24.63 -6.64
CA VAL A 359 -18.59 23.54 -6.27
C VAL A 359 -17.52 23.34 -7.34
N LEU A 360 -17.91 23.37 -8.62
CA LEU A 360 -16.98 23.20 -9.75
C LEU A 360 -15.92 24.31 -9.75
N ASP A 361 -16.34 25.56 -9.58
CA ASP A 361 -15.44 26.71 -9.55
C ASP A 361 -14.47 26.62 -8.37
N ALA A 362 -14.97 26.32 -7.17
CA ALA A 362 -14.14 26.19 -5.98
C ALA A 362 -13.12 25.06 -6.08
N VAL A 363 -13.51 23.89 -6.60
CA VAL A 363 -12.58 22.78 -6.85
C VAL A 363 -11.59 23.12 -7.96
N THR A 364 -12.03 23.78 -9.03
CA THR A 364 -11.16 24.20 -10.13
C THR A 364 -10.08 25.16 -9.65
N GLU A 365 -10.45 26.18 -8.87
CA GLU A 365 -9.51 27.14 -8.28
C GLU A 365 -8.51 26.44 -7.36
N ALA A 366 -8.99 25.59 -6.46
CA ALA A 366 -8.14 24.87 -5.52
C ALA A 366 -7.15 23.92 -6.23
N VAL A 367 -7.60 23.19 -7.26
CA VAL A 367 -6.74 22.30 -8.04
C VAL A 367 -5.72 23.08 -8.88
N ALA A 368 -6.12 24.21 -9.48
CA ALA A 368 -5.22 25.06 -10.25
C ALA A 368 -4.09 25.68 -9.41
N ALA A 369 -4.29 25.82 -8.09
CA ALA A 369 -3.31 26.37 -7.16
C ALA A 369 -2.24 25.36 -6.70
N LEU A 370 -2.38 24.07 -7.02
CA LEU A 370 -1.48 23.02 -6.56
C LEU A 370 -0.09 23.13 -7.18
N LYS A 371 0.93 22.99 -6.34
CA LYS A 371 2.32 23.00 -6.80
C LYS A 371 2.71 21.62 -7.39
N VAL A 372 2.90 21.60 -8.71
CA VAL A 372 3.48 20.45 -9.44
C VAL A 372 5.00 20.61 -9.48
N GLY A 373 5.77 19.57 -9.13
CA GLY A 373 7.23 19.72 -9.10
C GLY A 373 8.01 18.51 -8.61
N ASP A 374 9.22 18.79 -8.14
CA ASP A 374 10.13 17.82 -7.53
C ASP A 374 9.45 17.14 -6.33
N PRO A 375 9.17 15.83 -6.35
CA PRO A 375 8.50 15.17 -5.23
C PRO A 375 9.35 15.14 -3.94
N GLY A 376 10.64 15.44 -4.00
CA GLY A 376 11.50 15.65 -2.82
C GLY A 376 11.40 17.05 -2.22
N ASP A 377 10.92 18.06 -2.94
CA ASP A 377 10.67 19.41 -2.41
C ASP A 377 9.47 19.35 -1.44
N PRO A 378 9.62 19.77 -0.16
CA PRO A 378 8.54 19.75 0.83
C PRO A 378 7.29 20.55 0.43
N GLU A 379 7.44 21.53 -0.47
CA GLU A 379 6.33 22.35 -0.94
C GLU A 379 5.57 21.71 -2.13
N THR A 380 6.12 20.65 -2.74
CA THR A 380 5.45 19.96 -3.85
C THR A 380 4.24 19.19 -3.35
N GLN A 381 3.11 19.41 -4.03
CA GLN A 381 1.85 18.72 -3.74
C GLN A 381 1.53 17.64 -4.78
N ILE A 382 2.04 17.79 -6.01
CA ILE A 382 1.85 16.85 -7.11
C ILE A 382 3.22 16.52 -7.74
N GLY A 383 3.63 15.26 -7.62
CA GLY A 383 4.79 14.67 -8.26
C GLY A 383 4.47 13.99 -9.60
N PRO A 384 5.44 13.29 -10.20
CA PRO A 384 5.23 12.52 -11.42
C PRO A 384 4.41 11.25 -11.13
N LEU A 385 3.82 10.66 -12.19
CA LEU A 385 3.25 9.32 -12.10
C LEU A 385 4.37 8.28 -12.12
N VAL A 386 4.11 7.10 -11.54
CA VAL A 386 5.14 6.08 -11.27
C VAL A 386 5.87 5.56 -12.52
N ALA A 387 5.25 5.64 -13.70
CA ALA A 387 5.75 5.02 -14.92
C ALA A 387 5.30 5.80 -16.16
N GLU A 388 6.11 5.78 -17.22
CA GLU A 388 5.73 6.36 -18.52
C GLU A 388 4.37 5.83 -19.00
N ARG A 389 4.18 4.50 -18.92
CA ARG A 389 2.91 3.83 -19.26
C ARG A 389 1.72 4.33 -18.45
N GLN A 390 1.93 4.88 -17.24
CA GLN A 390 0.85 5.47 -16.43
C GLN A 390 0.55 6.89 -16.87
N ARG A 391 1.58 7.72 -17.12
CA ARG A 391 1.40 9.04 -17.74
C ARG A 391 0.60 8.93 -19.04
N ASP A 392 1.01 8.06 -19.94
CA ASP A 392 0.38 7.93 -21.25
C ASP A 392 -1.07 7.44 -21.15
N ARG A 393 -1.36 6.51 -20.20
CA ARG A 393 -2.74 6.07 -19.94
C ARG A 393 -3.61 7.21 -19.42
N VAL A 394 -3.13 7.99 -18.46
CA VAL A 394 -3.88 9.10 -17.88
C VAL A 394 -4.12 10.20 -18.91
N LEU A 395 -3.10 10.57 -19.70
CA LEU A 395 -3.25 11.52 -20.81
C LEU A 395 -4.26 11.02 -21.85
N GLY A 396 -4.27 9.71 -22.15
CA GLY A 396 -5.26 9.09 -23.03
C GLY A 396 -6.70 9.22 -22.49
N LEU A 397 -6.91 9.00 -21.19
CA LEU A 397 -8.21 9.17 -20.54
C LEU A 397 -8.66 10.64 -20.53
N ILE A 398 -7.73 11.57 -20.34
CA ILE A 398 -8.01 13.01 -20.42
C ILE A 398 -8.49 13.37 -21.84
N GLU A 399 -7.80 12.90 -22.87
CA GLU A 399 -8.20 13.16 -24.25
C GLU A 399 -9.55 12.53 -24.58
N GLN A 400 -9.77 11.29 -24.13
CA GLN A 400 -11.06 10.63 -24.28
C GLN A 400 -12.20 11.40 -23.60
N GLY A 401 -11.95 11.99 -22.42
CA GLY A 401 -12.92 12.86 -21.75
C GLY A 401 -13.33 14.07 -22.60
N ARG A 402 -12.36 14.69 -23.30
CA ARG A 402 -12.64 15.80 -24.24
C ARG A 402 -13.44 15.33 -25.45
N ASP A 403 -13.04 14.20 -26.05
CA ASP A 403 -13.72 13.62 -27.21
C ASP A 403 -15.18 13.23 -26.92
N GLU A 404 -15.45 12.80 -25.68
CA GLU A 404 -16.80 12.47 -25.21
C GLU A 404 -17.63 13.71 -24.82
N GLY A 405 -17.03 14.90 -24.84
CA GLY A 405 -17.70 16.19 -24.66
C GLY A 405 -17.63 16.79 -23.26
N ALA A 406 -16.80 16.24 -22.36
CA ALA A 406 -16.57 16.86 -21.05
C ALA A 406 -15.70 18.13 -21.17
N ARG A 407 -15.93 19.10 -20.28
CA ARG A 407 -15.19 20.36 -20.24
C ARG A 407 -14.02 20.25 -19.27
N VAL A 408 -12.79 20.40 -19.73
CA VAL A 408 -11.63 20.58 -18.83
C VAL A 408 -11.66 22.01 -18.29
N THR A 409 -11.74 22.18 -16.97
CA THR A 409 -11.76 23.51 -16.33
C THR A 409 -10.37 23.95 -15.85
N THR A 410 -9.48 23.02 -15.53
CA THR A 410 -8.05 23.26 -15.28
C THR A 410 -7.21 22.02 -15.61
N GLY A 411 -5.93 22.22 -15.94
CA GLY A 411 -4.97 21.19 -16.30
C GLY A 411 -5.28 20.50 -17.64
N GLY A 412 -5.13 19.17 -17.66
CA GLY A 412 -5.43 18.33 -18.82
C GLY A 412 -4.28 18.14 -19.80
N GLY A 413 -3.06 18.50 -19.42
CA GLY A 413 -1.86 18.29 -20.23
C GLY A 413 -0.67 17.80 -19.42
N ARG A 414 0.52 18.09 -19.93
CA ARG A 414 1.78 17.94 -19.22
C ARG A 414 2.24 19.34 -18.76
N PRO A 415 2.78 19.48 -17.53
CA PRO A 415 3.39 20.73 -17.12
C PRO A 415 4.66 21.02 -17.96
N ASP A 416 5.12 22.26 -17.93
CA ASP A 416 6.36 22.69 -18.59
C ASP A 416 7.59 22.15 -17.83
N GLN A 417 7.88 20.86 -18.06
CA GLN A 417 9.05 20.15 -17.53
C GLN A 417 9.66 19.25 -18.61
N ASP A 418 10.98 19.33 -18.77
CA ASP A 418 11.73 18.56 -19.79
C ASP A 418 11.75 17.05 -19.52
N LYS A 419 11.65 16.68 -18.23
CA LYS A 419 11.75 15.31 -17.74
C LYS A 419 10.64 15.03 -16.72
N GLY A 420 10.41 13.75 -16.52
CA GLY A 420 9.51 13.21 -15.53
C GLY A 420 8.15 12.89 -16.11
N TRP A 421 7.52 11.88 -15.54
CA TRP A 421 6.26 11.33 -16.01
C TRP A 421 5.05 12.09 -15.44
N PHE A 422 5.09 13.42 -15.56
CA PHE A 422 4.07 14.31 -15.03
C PHE A 422 2.81 14.39 -15.88
N VAL A 423 1.69 14.61 -15.19
CA VAL A 423 0.40 15.04 -15.73
C VAL A 423 -0.10 16.18 -14.86
N GLU A 424 -0.66 17.22 -15.47
CA GLU A 424 -1.27 18.32 -14.72
C GLU A 424 -2.49 17.82 -13.93
N PRO A 425 -2.68 18.25 -12.67
CA PRO A 425 -3.88 17.90 -11.93
C PRO A 425 -5.09 18.49 -12.67
N THR A 426 -6.06 17.64 -12.99
CA THR A 426 -7.09 17.93 -14.01
C THR A 426 -8.48 17.88 -13.40
N VAL A 427 -9.31 18.89 -13.68
CA VAL A 427 -10.73 18.90 -13.31
C VAL A 427 -11.59 18.89 -14.57
N PHE A 428 -12.56 17.96 -14.60
CA PHE A 428 -13.59 17.91 -15.63
C PHE A 428 -14.93 18.40 -15.06
N GLY A 429 -15.52 19.37 -15.74
CA GLY A 429 -16.92 19.76 -15.65
C GLY A 429 -17.78 19.10 -16.73
N ASP A 430 -19.09 19.20 -16.56
CA ASP A 430 -20.13 18.77 -17.50
C ASP A 430 -20.07 17.27 -17.89
N VAL A 431 -19.60 16.43 -16.97
CA VAL A 431 -19.45 14.99 -17.16
C VAL A 431 -20.78 14.26 -17.05
N ASP A 432 -21.14 13.47 -18.07
CA ASP A 432 -22.25 12.52 -18.02
C ASP A 432 -21.81 11.17 -17.44
N ASN A 433 -22.67 10.50 -16.68
CA ASN A 433 -22.35 9.21 -16.06
C ASN A 433 -22.02 8.11 -17.07
N LYS A 434 -22.38 8.24 -18.35
CA LYS A 434 -22.03 7.27 -19.39
C LYS A 434 -20.63 7.48 -19.97
N MET A 435 -19.99 8.60 -19.67
CA MET A 435 -18.63 8.89 -20.13
C MET A 435 -17.63 7.93 -19.48
N THR A 436 -16.59 7.59 -20.21
CA THR A 436 -15.53 6.67 -19.78
C THR A 436 -14.84 7.19 -18.54
N ILE A 437 -14.51 8.49 -18.50
CA ILE A 437 -13.89 9.14 -17.34
C ILE A 437 -14.75 9.12 -16.07
N ALA A 438 -16.07 8.85 -16.18
CA ALA A 438 -16.98 8.70 -15.05
C ALA A 438 -17.14 7.24 -14.57
N GLN A 439 -16.71 6.26 -15.37
CA GLN A 439 -16.92 4.82 -15.13
C GLN A 439 -15.62 4.06 -14.87
N GLU A 440 -14.53 4.44 -15.53
CA GLU A 440 -13.25 3.77 -15.44
C GLU A 440 -12.32 4.47 -14.44
N GLU A 441 -11.54 3.66 -13.72
CA GLU A 441 -10.42 4.11 -12.89
C GLU A 441 -9.26 4.62 -13.76
#